data_AF-A0A016RZK3-F1
#
_entry.id   AF-A0A016RZK3-F1
#
_cell.length_a   1.000
_cell.length_b   1.000
_cell.length_c   1.000
_cell.angle_alpha   90.00
_cell.angle_beta   90.00
_cell.angle_gamma   90.00
#
_symmetry.space_group_name_H-M   'P 1'
#
loop_
_entity.id
_entity.type
_entity.pdbx_description
1 polymer ?
#
loop_
_entity_poly.entity_id
_entity_poly.type
_entity_poly.pdbx_seq_one_letter_code
_entity_poly.pdbx_strand_id
1 'polypeptide(L)'
;MAVTRRGVSTWDLIRKQPGVIADNSSPSQSCEAYDHYKEDVRFLKELNVSHYRFFICWTRILPNGTTSNINEKGISFYRSLIEELKANSIEPIAVLFHADYPFELYQRGGWLNPECIQWYLDFCQLCFERFGDLVRLILALRVITKTYFYFLFQWKIKWHY
;
A
#
# COMPACT_ATOMS: atom_id res chain seq x y z
N MET A 1 5.78 -14.19 -9.81
CA MET A 1 4.66 -13.88 -8.86
C MET A 1 4.53 -14.82 -7.65
N ALA A 2 5.48 -15.73 -7.33
CA ALA A 2 5.33 -16.70 -6.23
C ALA A 2 6.21 -16.44 -4.97
N VAL A 3 7.10 -15.44 -4.98
CA VAL A 3 8.19 -15.37 -3.97
C VAL A 3 7.80 -14.64 -2.67
N THR A 4 6.69 -13.88 -2.64
CA THR A 4 6.49 -12.83 -1.61
C THR A 4 5.38 -13.09 -0.60
N ARG A 5 4.64 -14.21 -0.66
CA ARG A 5 3.46 -14.51 0.20
C ARG A 5 2.44 -13.36 0.30
N ARG A 6 2.40 -12.45 -0.67
CA ARG A 6 1.46 -11.32 -0.73
C ARG A 6 0.04 -11.87 -0.95
N GLY A 7 -0.92 -11.36 -0.19
CA GLY A 7 -2.34 -11.67 -0.35
C GLY A 7 -2.97 -11.03 -1.59
N VAL A 8 -4.21 -11.42 -1.89
CA VAL A 8 -4.98 -10.87 -3.02
C VAL A 8 -5.57 -9.51 -2.61
N SER A 9 -5.35 -8.46 -3.40
CA SER A 9 -6.05 -7.19 -3.23
C SER A 9 -7.27 -7.08 -4.12
N THR A 10 -8.20 -6.16 -3.80
CA THR A 10 -9.33 -5.82 -4.67
C THR A 10 -8.88 -5.41 -6.07
N TRP A 11 -7.77 -4.66 -6.17
CA TRP A 11 -7.20 -4.25 -7.46
C TRP A 11 -6.71 -5.44 -8.30
N ASP A 12 -6.20 -6.52 -7.68
CA ASP A 12 -5.81 -7.74 -8.39
C ASP A 12 -6.99 -8.42 -9.09
N LEU A 13 -8.21 -8.23 -8.59
CA LEU A 13 -9.44 -8.75 -9.16
C LEU A 13 -10.04 -7.80 -10.20
N ILE A 14 -10.09 -6.50 -9.88
CA ILE A 14 -10.63 -5.46 -10.78
C ILE A 14 -9.90 -5.47 -12.12
N ARG A 15 -8.56 -5.56 -12.09
CA ARG A 15 -7.73 -5.57 -13.30
C ARG A 15 -7.91 -6.79 -14.21
N LYS A 16 -8.53 -7.87 -13.71
CA LYS A 16 -8.83 -9.07 -14.52
C LYS A 16 -10.12 -8.93 -15.32
N GLN A 17 -10.93 -7.90 -15.02
CA GLN A 17 -12.20 -7.69 -15.71
C GLN A 17 -11.94 -7.05 -17.09
N PRO A 18 -12.57 -7.57 -18.16
CA PRO A 18 -12.43 -7.00 -19.51
C PRO A 18 -12.83 -5.53 -19.55
N GLY A 19 -12.05 -4.70 -20.25
CA GLY A 19 -12.37 -3.29 -20.48
C GLY A 19 -12.11 -2.35 -19.30
N VAL A 20 -11.61 -2.85 -18.15
CA VAL A 20 -11.20 -1.99 -17.02
C VAL A 20 -9.85 -1.33 -17.27
N ILE A 21 -8.93 -2.05 -17.91
CA ILE A 21 -7.63 -1.51 -18.32
C ILE A 21 -7.80 -0.96 -19.73
N ALA A 22 -7.55 0.34 -19.92
CA ALA A 22 -7.81 1.04 -21.18
C ALA A 22 -7.11 0.40 -22.40
N ASP A 23 -5.91 -0.14 -22.20
CA ASP A 23 -5.11 -0.81 -23.23
C ASP A 23 -5.11 -2.35 -23.10
N ASN A 24 -5.88 -2.92 -22.16
CA ASN A 24 -5.88 -4.34 -21.80
C ASN A 24 -4.49 -4.93 -21.47
N SER A 25 -3.53 -4.09 -21.02
CA SER A 25 -2.21 -4.55 -20.59
C SER A 25 -2.29 -5.57 -19.45
N SER A 26 -1.36 -6.52 -19.45
CA SER A 26 -1.30 -7.55 -18.42
C SER A 26 -0.60 -7.02 -17.18
N PRO A 27 -1.03 -7.41 -15.96
CA PRO A 27 -0.32 -7.05 -14.74
C PRO A 27 1.12 -7.58 -14.63
N SER A 28 1.47 -8.58 -15.45
CA SER A 28 2.85 -9.05 -15.60
C SER A 28 3.78 -8.04 -16.28
N GLN A 29 3.25 -6.93 -16.82
CA GLN A 29 4.01 -5.86 -17.49
C GLN A 29 4.32 -4.68 -16.56
N SER A 30 4.20 -4.86 -15.24
CA SER A 30 4.60 -3.84 -14.26
C SER A 30 6.12 -3.74 -14.14
N CYS A 31 6.63 -2.64 -13.58
CA CYS A 31 8.07 -2.31 -13.56
C CYS A 31 8.97 -3.23 -12.71
N GLU A 32 8.49 -4.38 -12.23
CA GLU A 32 9.26 -5.35 -11.43
C GLU A 32 10.07 -4.74 -10.26
N ALA A 33 9.63 -3.59 -9.73
CA ALA A 33 10.32 -2.81 -8.71
C ALA A 33 10.60 -3.59 -7.40
N TYR A 34 9.91 -4.72 -7.18
CA TYR A 34 10.22 -5.60 -6.06
C TYR A 34 11.60 -6.27 -6.20
N ASP A 35 11.94 -6.70 -7.41
CA ASP A 35 13.18 -7.41 -7.71
C ASP A 35 14.31 -6.43 -8.06
N HIS A 36 13.96 -5.23 -8.57
CA HIS A 36 14.91 -4.23 -9.08
C HIS A 36 15.06 -2.96 -8.23
N TYR A 37 14.55 -2.94 -6.99
CA TYR A 37 14.51 -1.71 -6.19
C TYR A 37 15.89 -1.03 -5.99
N LYS A 38 16.98 -1.78 -5.94
CA LYS A 38 18.34 -1.20 -5.81
C LYS A 38 18.76 -0.43 -7.06
N GLU A 39 18.39 -0.95 -8.23
CA GLU A 39 18.64 -0.28 -9.50
C GLU A 39 17.78 0.99 -9.63
N ASP A 40 16.51 0.92 -9.23
CA ASP A 40 15.64 2.09 -9.15
C ASP A 40 16.24 3.17 -8.22
N VAL A 41 16.75 2.79 -7.05
CA VAL A 41 17.42 3.73 -6.12
C VAL A 41 18.69 4.32 -6.72
N ARG A 42 19.48 3.54 -7.46
CA ARG A 42 20.64 4.06 -8.20
C ARG A 42 20.23 5.15 -9.17
N PHE A 43 19.17 4.93 -9.96
CA PHE A 43 18.67 5.94 -10.89
C PHE A 43 18.12 7.18 -10.18
N LEU A 44 17.40 7.02 -9.06
CA LEU A 44 16.94 8.17 -8.26
C LEU A 44 18.10 9.04 -7.76
N LYS A 45 19.22 8.42 -7.39
CA LYS A 45 20.45 9.12 -7.00
C LYS A 45 21.09 9.85 -8.18
N GLU A 46 21.19 9.21 -9.33
CA GLU A 46 21.71 9.84 -10.56
C GLU A 46 20.86 11.05 -10.98
N LEU A 47 19.55 10.99 -10.75
CA LEU A 47 18.62 12.10 -10.96
C LEU A 47 18.68 13.18 -9.86
N ASN A 48 19.55 13.02 -8.85
CA ASN A 48 19.73 13.93 -7.73
C ASN A 48 18.42 14.23 -6.97
N VAL A 49 17.58 13.21 -6.80
CA VAL A 49 16.31 13.30 -6.08
C VAL A 49 16.55 13.38 -4.57
N SER A 50 15.92 14.35 -3.90
CA SER A 50 16.05 14.51 -2.44
C SER A 50 15.10 13.62 -1.63
N HIS A 51 13.90 13.35 -2.15
CA HIS A 51 12.86 12.58 -1.46
C HIS A 51 12.21 11.58 -2.40
N TYR A 52 11.93 10.39 -1.91
CA TYR A 52 11.21 9.37 -2.67
C TYR A 52 9.96 8.92 -1.92
N ARG A 53 8.80 9.09 -2.56
CA ARG A 53 7.50 8.71 -2.03
C ARG A 53 7.07 7.37 -2.59
N PHE A 54 6.85 6.39 -1.73
CA PHE A 54 6.42 5.04 -2.10
C PHE A 54 5.20 4.58 -1.29
N PHE A 55 4.55 3.52 -1.77
CA PHE A 55 3.36 2.95 -1.14
C PHE A 55 3.69 1.63 -0.44
N ILE A 56 3.23 1.50 0.80
CA ILE A 56 3.26 0.21 1.51
C ILE A 56 1.97 -0.54 1.17
N CYS A 57 2.14 -1.71 0.56
CA CYS A 57 1.04 -2.53 0.11
C CYS A 57 0.46 -3.31 1.29
N TRP A 58 -0.81 -3.08 1.64
CA TRP A 58 -1.43 -3.68 2.83
C TRP A 58 -1.37 -5.21 2.76
N THR A 59 -1.81 -5.77 1.64
CA THR A 59 -1.77 -7.23 1.36
C THR A 59 -0.36 -7.84 1.36
N ARG A 60 0.70 -7.02 1.30
CA ARG A 60 2.09 -7.50 1.40
C ARG A 60 2.56 -7.59 2.84
N ILE A 61 2.10 -6.71 3.71
CA ILE A 61 2.39 -6.76 5.16
C ILE A 61 1.45 -7.77 5.84
N LEU A 62 0.16 -7.71 5.53
CA LEU A 62 -0.89 -8.54 6.10
C LEU A 62 -1.67 -9.23 4.95
N PRO A 63 -1.32 -10.46 4.55
CA PRO A 63 -1.94 -11.13 3.40
C PRO A 63 -3.46 -11.29 3.50
N ASN A 64 -3.98 -11.61 4.68
CA ASN A 64 -5.42 -11.66 4.96
C ASN A 64 -6.00 -10.31 5.43
N GLY A 65 -5.17 -9.28 5.50
CA GLY A 65 -5.54 -7.94 5.96
C GLY A 65 -5.49 -7.72 7.47
N THR A 66 -5.24 -8.75 8.28
CA THR A 66 -5.23 -8.65 9.75
C THR A 66 -3.89 -9.07 10.35
N THR A 67 -3.59 -8.63 11.57
CA THR A 67 -2.36 -8.97 12.31
C THR A 67 -2.28 -10.44 12.72
N SER A 68 -3.32 -11.24 12.49
CA SER A 68 -3.28 -12.70 12.67
C SER A 68 -2.31 -13.40 11.70
N ASN A 69 -1.98 -12.76 10.58
CA ASN A 69 -1.04 -13.29 9.59
C ASN A 69 -0.10 -12.18 9.11
N ILE A 70 1.03 -12.02 9.80
CA ILE A 70 2.07 -11.05 9.45
C ILE A 70 3.05 -11.68 8.48
N ASN A 71 3.30 -11.01 7.35
CA ASN A 71 4.29 -11.44 6.38
C ASN A 71 5.63 -10.71 6.59
N GLU A 72 6.50 -11.30 7.41
CA GLU A 72 7.82 -10.76 7.72
C GLU A 72 8.72 -10.56 6.48
N LYS A 73 8.54 -11.36 5.43
CA LYS A 73 9.26 -11.14 4.16
C LYS A 73 8.83 -9.85 3.47
N GLY A 74 7.55 -9.50 3.57
CA GLY A 74 7.02 -8.24 3.06
C GLY A 74 7.60 -7.05 3.84
N ILE A 75 7.66 -7.16 5.16
CA ILE A 75 8.27 -6.15 6.05
C ILE A 75 9.75 -5.98 5.72
N SER A 76 10.49 -7.08 5.64
CA SER A 76 11.92 -7.08 5.33
C SER A 76 12.22 -6.38 4.00
N PHE A 77 11.43 -6.62 2.95
CA PHE A 77 11.56 -5.91 1.68
C PHE A 77 11.46 -4.38 1.85
N TYR A 78 10.41 -3.90 2.53
CA TYR A 78 10.24 -2.45 2.71
C TYR A 78 11.35 -1.86 3.57
N ARG A 79 11.80 -2.55 4.62
CA ARG A 79 12.96 -2.12 5.40
C ARG A 79 14.20 -1.99 4.53
N SER A 80 14.51 -3.00 3.70
CA SER A 80 15.65 -2.97 2.79
C SER A 80 15.56 -1.86 1.75
N LEU A 81 14.37 -1.56 1.22
CA LEU A 81 14.15 -0.41 0.34
C LEU A 81 14.43 0.92 1.07
N ILE A 82 13.89 1.08 2.27
CA ILE A 82 14.05 2.30 3.07
C ILE A 82 15.52 2.52 3.45
N GLU A 83 16.21 1.46 3.87
CA GLU A 83 17.64 1.49 4.19
C GLU A 83 18.48 1.85 2.97
N GLU A 84 18.18 1.29 1.80
CA GLU A 84 18.88 1.59 0.54
C GLU A 84 18.68 3.05 0.11
N LEU A 85 17.47 3.60 0.25
CA LEU A 85 17.19 5.02 0.00
C LEU A 85 18.04 5.91 0.91
N LYS A 86 18.06 5.63 2.21
CA LYS A 86 18.84 6.39 3.19
C LYS A 86 20.35 6.29 2.95
N ALA A 87 20.85 5.11 2.59
CA ALA A 87 22.25 4.90 2.23
C ALA A 87 22.68 5.75 1.01
N ASN A 88 21.73 6.12 0.16
CA ASN A 88 21.94 6.99 -0.99
C ASN A 88 21.51 8.45 -0.75
N SER A 89 21.31 8.84 0.51
CA SER A 89 20.91 10.20 0.93
C SER A 89 19.58 10.67 0.35
N ILE A 90 18.67 9.74 0.08
CA ILE A 90 17.30 10.02 -0.38
C ILE A 90 16.36 9.82 0.80
N GLU A 91 15.61 10.86 1.16
CA GLU A 91 14.67 10.79 2.27
C GLU A 91 13.42 9.97 1.87
N PRO A 92 13.12 8.86 2.56
CA PRO A 92 11.95 8.04 2.28
C PRO A 92 10.67 8.69 2.83
N ILE A 93 9.60 8.70 2.01
CA ILE A 93 8.25 9.06 2.44
C ILE A 93 7.34 7.85 2.21
N ALA A 94 6.90 7.23 3.29
CA ALA A 94 6.00 6.08 3.21
C ALA A 94 4.54 6.56 3.18
N VAL A 95 3.74 5.98 2.30
CA VAL A 95 2.30 6.22 2.24
C VAL A 95 1.57 4.91 2.49
N LEU A 96 0.74 4.90 3.53
CA LEU A 96 -0.12 3.79 3.91
C LEU A 96 -1.40 3.87 3.06
N PHE A 97 -1.75 2.74 2.44
CA PHE A 97 -2.92 2.53 1.58
C PHE A 97 -3.01 3.39 0.30
N HIS A 98 -3.02 2.70 -0.85
CA HIS A 98 -3.24 3.30 -2.16
C HIS A 98 -4.18 2.45 -3.02
N ALA A 99 -5.42 2.27 -2.53
CA ALA A 99 -6.49 1.54 -3.22
C ALA A 99 -6.27 0.02 -3.39
N ASP A 100 -5.38 -0.58 -2.61
CA ASP A 100 -5.03 -2.00 -2.62
C ASP A 100 -5.61 -2.75 -1.41
N TYR A 101 -6.92 -2.65 -1.21
CA TYR A 101 -7.61 -3.23 -0.06
C TYR A 101 -7.53 -4.77 -0.05
N PRO A 102 -7.28 -5.43 1.09
CA PRO A 102 -7.25 -6.90 1.18
C PRO A 102 -8.59 -7.52 0.78
N PHE A 103 -8.57 -8.49 -0.13
CA PHE A 103 -9.79 -9.11 -0.63
C PHE A 103 -10.54 -9.90 0.45
N GLU A 104 -9.83 -10.51 1.39
CA GLU A 104 -10.46 -11.20 2.53
C GLU A 104 -11.31 -10.25 3.39
N LEU A 105 -10.81 -9.04 3.65
CA LEU A 105 -11.58 -8.01 4.37
C LEU A 105 -12.73 -7.46 3.51
N TYR A 106 -12.52 -7.34 2.20
CA TYR A 106 -13.58 -6.92 1.27
C TYR A 106 -14.77 -7.88 1.30
N GLN A 107 -14.52 -9.19 1.31
CA GLN A 107 -15.57 -10.22 1.43
C GLN A 107 -16.33 -10.14 2.75
N ARG A 108 -15.72 -9.59 3.80
CA ARG A 108 -16.36 -9.32 5.09
C ARG A 108 -17.16 -8.01 5.10
N GLY A 109 -17.31 -7.31 3.98
CA GLY A 109 -18.03 -6.04 3.86
C GLY A 109 -17.14 -4.83 3.60
N GLY A 110 -15.81 -5.01 3.60
CA GLY A 110 -14.83 -3.98 3.27
C GLY A 110 -15.01 -2.71 4.10
N TRP A 111 -14.93 -1.55 3.44
CA TRP A 111 -15.09 -0.24 4.09
C TRP A 111 -16.49 0.01 4.68
N LEU A 112 -17.50 -0.79 4.33
CA LEU A 112 -18.84 -0.68 4.91
C LEU A 112 -18.99 -1.52 6.19
N ASN A 113 -18.02 -2.39 6.51
CA ASN A 113 -18.03 -3.14 7.75
C ASN A 113 -17.64 -2.20 8.92
N PRO A 114 -18.38 -2.19 10.05
CA PRO A 114 -18.03 -1.43 11.24
C PRO A 114 -16.61 -1.70 11.80
N GLU A 115 -16.06 -2.90 11.61
CA GLU A 115 -14.71 -3.28 12.02
C GLU A 115 -13.60 -2.73 11.10
N CYS A 116 -13.95 -2.14 9.94
CA CYS A 116 -12.95 -1.76 8.94
C CYS A 116 -11.94 -0.73 9.44
N ILE A 117 -12.39 0.17 10.33
CA ILE A 117 -11.54 1.16 10.99
C ILE A 117 -10.49 0.44 11.84
N GLN A 118 -10.89 -0.57 12.62
CA GLN A 118 -9.97 -1.32 13.47
C GLN A 118 -8.92 -2.07 12.64
N TRP A 119 -9.34 -2.77 11.58
CA TRP A 119 -8.39 -3.47 10.70
C TRP A 119 -7.37 -2.50 10.10
N TYR A 120 -7.80 -1.29 9.75
CA TYR A 120 -6.91 -0.27 9.21
C TYR A 120 -5.95 0.29 10.26
N LEU A 121 -6.44 0.54 11.47
CA LEU A 121 -5.61 0.99 12.59
C LEU A 121 -4.55 -0.04 12.96
N ASP A 122 -4.91 -1.34 13.00
CA ASP A 122 -3.97 -2.43 13.28
C ASP A 122 -2.84 -2.47 12.23
N PHE A 123 -3.20 -2.30 10.95
CA PHE A 123 -2.22 -2.20 9.86
C PHE A 123 -1.31 -0.98 10.02
N CYS A 124 -1.87 0.19 10.33
CA CYS A 124 -1.10 1.41 10.54
C CYS A 124 -0.15 1.28 11.72
N GLN A 125 -0.64 0.79 12.86
CA GLN A 125 0.15 0.58 14.07
C GLN A 125 1.33 -0.35 13.78
N LEU A 126 1.09 -1.49 13.12
CA LEU A 126 2.17 -2.39 12.72
C LEU A 126 3.20 -1.70 11.81
N CYS A 127 2.76 -0.87 10.86
CA CYS A 127 3.70 -0.12 10.02
C CYS A 127 4.52 0.89 10.82
N PHE A 128 3.92 1.62 11.77
CA PHE A 128 4.65 2.53 12.66
C PHE A 128 5.67 1.77 13.52
N GLU A 129 5.28 0.64 14.10
CA GLU A 129 6.17 -0.21 14.89
C GLU A 129 7.36 -0.76 14.06
N ARG A 130 7.13 -1.09 12.78
CA ARG A 130 8.12 -1.76 11.94
C ARG A 130 8.97 -0.82 11.07
N PHE A 131 8.56 0.43 10.89
CA PHE A 131 9.24 1.38 10.00
C PHE A 131 9.48 2.76 10.60
N GLY A 132 8.89 3.08 11.76
CA GLY A 132 8.98 4.40 12.39
C GLY A 132 10.39 4.77 12.85
N ASP A 133 11.27 3.79 13.05
CA ASP A 133 12.70 4.00 13.31
C ASP A 133 13.47 4.47 12.06
N LEU A 134 12.96 4.16 10.87
CA LEU A 134 13.63 4.44 9.61
C LEU A 134 13.04 5.63 8.86
N VAL A 135 11.73 5.86 8.95
CA VAL A 135 10.98 6.84 8.15
C VAL A 135 10.46 7.98 9.01
N ARG A 136 10.82 9.22 8.66
CA ARG A 136 10.38 10.42 9.38
C ARG A 136 8.95 10.84 9.04
N LEU A 137 8.52 10.62 7.80
CA LEU A 137 7.17 11.00 7.33
C LEU A 137 6.41 9.78 6.83
N ILE A 138 5.37 9.41 7.57
CA ILE A 138 4.41 8.36 7.19
C ILE A 138 3.05 9.02 6.97
N LEU A 139 2.54 8.96 5.74
CA LEU A 139 1.23 9.47 5.37
C LEU A 139 0.20 8.35 5.49
N ALA A 140 -0.84 8.55 6.30
CA ALA A 140 -1.83 7.51 6.55
C ALA A 140 -2.72 7.20 5.35
N LEU A 141 -2.95 8.11 4.39
CA LEU A 141 -3.77 7.86 3.20
C LEU A 141 -3.22 8.70 2.05
N ARG A 142 -3.19 8.17 0.82
CA ARG A 142 -2.75 8.95 -0.36
C ARG A 142 -3.74 10.06 -0.75
N VAL A 143 -4.99 9.71 -1.02
CA VAL A 143 -6.05 10.63 -1.46
C VAL A 143 -7.40 10.03 -1.05
N ILE A 144 -8.21 10.81 -0.32
CA ILE A 144 -9.64 10.54 -0.16
C ILE A 144 -10.35 11.26 -1.31
N THR A 145 -10.50 10.60 -2.46
CA THR A 145 -11.36 11.16 -3.52
C THR A 145 -12.81 11.06 -3.07
N LYS A 146 -13.69 11.84 -3.71
CA LYS A 146 -15.15 11.84 -3.49
C LYS A 146 -15.72 10.42 -3.33
N THR A 147 -15.19 9.45 -4.09
CA THR A 147 -15.50 8.02 -3.98
C THR A 147 -15.27 7.46 -2.57
N TYR A 148 -14.07 7.62 -2.00
CA TYR A 148 -13.78 7.20 -0.62
C TYR A 148 -14.52 8.04 0.42
N PHE A 149 -14.77 9.32 0.15
CA PHE A 149 -15.54 10.19 1.04
C PHE A 149 -17.01 9.72 1.15
N TYR A 150 -17.63 9.32 0.04
CA TYR A 150 -18.97 8.72 0.05
C TYR A 150 -19.00 7.35 0.75
N PHE A 151 -17.94 6.54 0.65
CA PHE A 151 -17.87 5.24 1.34
C PHE A 151 -17.56 5.35 2.84
N LEU A 152 -16.64 6.24 3.24
CA LEU A 152 -16.21 6.43 4.64
C LEU A 152 -17.22 7.25 5.46
N PHE A 153 -17.97 8.16 4.83
CA PHE A 153 -18.89 9.08 5.52
C PHE A 153 -20.37 8.82 5.20
N GLN A 154 -20.78 7.58 4.93
CA GLN A 154 -22.21 7.19 4.95
C GLN A 154 -22.88 7.29 6.34
N TRP A 155 -22.26 7.96 7.30
CA TRP A 155 -22.86 8.28 8.57
C TRP A 155 -23.04 9.80 8.74
N LYS A 156 -24.30 10.22 8.54
CA LYS A 156 -24.94 11.38 9.19
C LYS A 156 -24.46 12.81 8.87
N ILE A 157 -24.03 13.12 7.66
CA ILE A 157 -24.02 14.53 7.23
C ILE A 157 -25.19 14.77 6.28
N LYS A 158 -26.30 15.26 6.84
CA LYS A 158 -27.35 15.91 6.05
C LYS A 158 -26.79 17.25 5.58
N TRP A 159 -26.49 17.36 4.30
CA TRP A 159 -26.21 18.64 3.67
C TRP A 159 -27.53 19.39 3.52
N HIS A 160 -27.72 20.42 4.34
CA HIS A 160 -28.73 21.43 4.08
C HIS A 160 -28.08 22.46 3.15
N TYR A 161 -28.60 22.54 1.92
CA TYR A 161 -28.35 23.65 1.00
C TYR A 161 -29.06 24.90 1.51
#